data_AF-A0A6I5A3T1-F1
#
_entry.id   AF-A0A6I5A3T1-F1
#
_cell.length_a   1.000
_cell.length_b   1.000
_cell.length_c   1.000
_cell.angle_alpha   90.00
_cell.angle_beta   90.00
_cell.angle_gamma   90.00
#
_symmetry.space_group_name_H-M   'P 1'
#
loop_
_entity.id
_entity.type
_entity.pdbx_description
1 polymer ?
#
loop_
_entity_poly.entity_id
_entity_poly.type
_entity_poly.pdbx_seq_one_letter_code
_entity_poly.pdbx_strand_id
1 'polypeptide(L)'
;MKRRLLLFNVLFVMLLLAVACNQQQEIDISKSVRKTEDYLRQLDEISTTAGSYTEDEEQVKFRLLVEKHPSQEEATAMFNNILNILEKNSHNREFWDNYNGYFDIKSHKTGVIYKATKIIGKDLKVTPK
;
A
#
# COMPACT_ATOMS: atom_id res chain seq x y z
N MET A 1 -31.95 31.35 32.88
CA MET A 1 -30.59 30.72 32.93
C MET A 1 -30.55 29.29 32.37
N LYS A 2 -31.46 28.38 32.74
CA LYS A 2 -31.43 26.96 32.30
C LYS A 2 -31.38 26.73 30.78
N ARG A 3 -32.17 27.48 29.99
CA ARG A 3 -32.17 27.41 28.51
C ARG A 3 -30.84 27.82 27.86
N ARG A 4 -30.14 28.82 28.42
CA ARG A 4 -28.84 29.28 27.90
C ARG A 4 -27.74 28.26 28.20
N LEU A 5 -27.79 27.62 29.38
CA LEU A 5 -26.87 26.54 29.76
C LEU A 5 -27.04 25.30 28.88
N LEU A 6 -28.28 24.98 28.50
CA LEU A 6 -28.60 23.84 27.62
C LEU A 6 -28.07 24.06 26.20
N LEU A 7 -28.22 25.29 25.66
CA LEU A 7 -27.65 25.67 24.36
C LEU A 7 -26.12 25.60 24.34
N PHE A 8 -25.45 26.03 25.41
CA PHE A 8 -23.99 25.92 25.52
C PHE A 8 -23.51 24.47 25.52
N ASN A 9 -24.21 23.57 26.24
CA ASN A 9 -23.87 22.14 26.23
C ASN A 9 -24.06 21.50 24.85
N VAL A 10 -25.14 21.83 24.15
CA VAL A 10 -25.39 21.32 22.78
C VAL A 10 -24.31 21.81 21.81
N LEU A 11 -23.93 23.09 21.88
CA LEU A 11 -22.89 23.66 21.04
C LEU A 11 -21.51 23.02 21.33
N PHE A 12 -21.22 22.75 22.60
CA PHE A 12 -19.98 22.11 23.03
C PHE A 12 -19.90 20.64 22.56
N VAL A 13 -21.01 19.89 22.65
CA VAL A 13 -21.08 18.52 22.13
C VAL A 13 -20.92 18.50 20.61
N MET A 14 -21.54 19.43 19.88
CA MET A 14 -21.35 19.56 18.43
C MET A 14 -19.89 19.86 18.06
N LEU A 15 -19.22 20.73 18.81
CA LEU A 15 -17.80 21.03 18.60
C LEU A 15 -16.91 19.79 18.83
N LEU A 16 -17.19 19.01 19.88
CA LEU A 16 -16.46 17.77 20.15
C LEU A 16 -16.67 16.70 19.06
N LEU A 17 -17.90 16.59 18.53
CA LEU A 17 -18.19 15.68 17.42
C LEU A 17 -17.49 16.11 16.13
N ALA A 18 -17.36 17.42 15.87
CA ALA A 18 -16.62 17.93 14.72
C ALA A 18 -15.11 17.61 14.78
N VAL A 19 -14.49 17.71 15.95
CA VAL A 19 -13.06 17.37 16.15
C VAL A 19 -12.82 15.86 16.01
N ALA A 20 -13.73 15.03 16.52
CA ALA A 20 -13.64 13.58 16.39
C ALA A 20 -13.84 13.10 14.94
N CYS A 21 -14.70 13.75 14.15
CA CYS A 21 -14.87 13.43 12.73
C CYS A 21 -13.68 13.84 11.86
N ASN A 22 -12.83 14.77 12.31
CA ASN A 22 -11.69 15.26 11.53
C ASN A 22 -10.37 14.55 11.87
N GLN A 23 -10.41 13.50 12.70
CA GLN A 23 -9.25 12.69 13.00
C GLN A 23 -8.95 11.78 11.81
N GLN A 24 -8.24 12.32 10.83
CA GLN A 24 -7.65 11.56 9.74
C GLN A 24 -6.75 10.50 10.37
N GLN A 25 -7.15 9.23 10.24
CA GLN A 25 -6.43 8.12 10.83
C GLN A 25 -5.02 8.11 10.23
N GLU A 26 -4.01 8.34 11.06
CA GLU A 26 -2.61 8.25 10.65
C GLU A 26 -2.35 6.84 10.09
N ILE A 27 -2.05 6.77 8.80
CA ILE A 27 -1.87 5.50 8.10
C ILE A 27 -0.46 5.00 8.39
N ASP A 28 -0.35 3.91 9.12
CA ASP A 28 0.93 3.21 9.32
C ASP A 28 1.29 2.41 8.06
N ILE A 29 1.95 3.08 7.11
CA ILE A 29 2.37 2.50 5.83
C ILE A 29 3.32 1.31 6.03
N SER A 30 4.22 1.41 7.01
CA SER A 30 5.14 0.33 7.37
C SER A 30 4.39 -0.94 7.77
N LYS A 31 3.30 -0.80 8.54
CA LYS A 31 2.43 -1.92 8.89
C LYS A 31 1.66 -2.46 7.69
N SER A 32 1.20 -1.61 6.77
CA SER A 32 0.54 -2.05 5.54
C SER A 32 1.49 -2.83 4.62
N VAL A 33 2.76 -2.40 4.53
CA VAL A 33 3.82 -3.14 3.82
C VAL A 33 4.04 -4.51 4.44
N ARG A 34 4.23 -4.59 5.78
CA ARG A 34 4.42 -5.87 6.48
C ARG A 34 3.24 -6.84 6.29
N LYS A 35 2.00 -6.35 6.42
CA LYS A 35 0.81 -7.17 6.15
C LYS A 35 0.75 -7.70 4.72
N THR A 36 1.21 -6.89 3.77
CA THR A 36 1.26 -7.28 2.36
C THR A 36 2.34 -8.34 2.12
N GLU A 37 3.51 -8.22 2.75
CA GLU A 37 4.51 -9.29 2.75
C GLU A 37 3.94 -10.59 3.32
N ASP A 38 3.32 -10.54 4.50
CA ASP A 38 2.80 -11.73 5.18
C ASP A 38 1.73 -12.44 4.34
N TYR A 39 0.90 -11.68 3.60
CA TYR A 39 -0.04 -12.25 2.65
C TYR A 39 0.67 -12.91 1.46
N LEU A 40 1.63 -12.22 0.84
CA LEU A 40 2.33 -12.72 -0.34
C LEU A 40 3.16 -13.98 -0.03
N ARG A 41 3.70 -14.13 1.18
CA ARG A 41 4.40 -15.35 1.64
C ARG A 41 3.50 -16.59 1.69
N GLN A 42 2.18 -16.42 1.69
CA GLN A 42 1.22 -17.53 1.73
C GLN A 42 0.83 -18.02 0.34
N LEU A 43 1.28 -17.36 -0.74
CA LEU A 43 0.97 -17.75 -2.11
C LEU A 43 2.00 -18.77 -2.61
N ASP A 44 1.53 -19.94 -3.07
CA ASP A 44 2.38 -21.05 -3.54
C ASP A 44 3.37 -20.67 -4.66
N GLU A 45 3.06 -19.62 -5.43
CA GLU A 45 3.88 -19.13 -6.54
C GLU A 45 5.09 -18.30 -6.08
N ILE A 46 5.08 -17.84 -4.81
CA ILE A 46 6.06 -16.93 -4.23
C ILE A 46 6.88 -17.69 -3.19
N SER A 47 8.14 -17.95 -3.53
CA SER A 47 9.10 -18.58 -2.61
C SER A 47 9.47 -17.64 -1.45
N THR A 48 9.67 -16.36 -1.75
CA THR A 48 9.87 -15.35 -0.70
C THR A 48 9.47 -13.95 -1.17
N THR A 49 9.28 -13.06 -0.21
CA THR A 49 8.99 -11.65 -0.45
C THR A 49 9.70 -10.78 0.58
N ALA A 50 10.13 -9.60 0.13
CA ALA A 50 10.66 -8.54 0.96
C ALA A 50 10.04 -7.21 0.52
N GLY A 51 9.54 -6.45 1.48
CA GLY A 51 8.97 -5.13 1.30
C GLY A 51 9.74 -4.10 2.13
N SER A 52 9.65 -2.83 1.71
CA SER A 52 10.17 -1.72 2.49
C SER A 52 9.40 -0.45 2.19
N TYR A 53 9.34 0.43 3.18
CA TYR A 53 8.83 1.80 3.04
C TYR A 53 9.92 2.80 3.42
N THR A 54 10.01 3.90 2.69
CA THR A 54 10.90 5.03 2.99
C THR A 54 10.05 6.30 3.06
N GLU A 55 9.98 6.90 4.25
CA GLU A 55 9.10 8.04 4.55
C GLU A 55 9.53 9.30 3.80
N ASP A 56 10.82 9.65 3.85
CA ASP A 56 11.36 10.86 3.20
C ASP A 56 11.16 10.91 1.68
N GLU A 57 11.05 9.73 1.04
CA GLU A 57 10.90 9.62 -0.41
C GLU A 57 9.48 9.22 -0.84
N GLU A 58 8.59 8.94 0.13
CA GLU A 58 7.24 8.39 -0.09
C GLU A 58 7.27 7.16 -1.00
N GLN A 59 8.23 6.25 -0.76
CA GLN A 59 8.46 5.08 -1.62
C GLN A 59 8.11 3.77 -0.93
N VAL A 60 7.37 2.93 -1.65
CA VAL A 60 7.15 1.53 -1.32
C VAL A 60 7.92 0.66 -2.30
N LYS A 61 8.63 -0.34 -1.77
CA LYS A 61 9.39 -1.29 -2.58
C LYS A 61 8.97 -2.71 -2.24
N PHE A 62 8.81 -3.57 -3.25
CA PHE A 62 8.65 -5.01 -3.06
C PHE A 62 9.54 -5.81 -4.00
N ARG A 63 10.05 -6.92 -3.50
CA ARG A 63 10.77 -7.93 -4.26
C ARG A 63 10.11 -9.28 -4.06
N LEU A 64 9.68 -9.90 -5.16
CA LEU A 64 9.19 -11.27 -5.16
C LEU A 64 10.30 -12.21 -5.64
N LEU A 65 10.47 -13.33 -4.97
CA LEU A 65 11.25 -14.45 -5.46
C LEU A 65 10.29 -15.55 -5.88
N VAL A 66 10.39 -15.96 -7.13
CA VAL A 66 9.52 -16.99 -7.73
C VAL A 66 10.35 -18.20 -8.13
N GLU A 67 9.75 -19.39 -8.04
CA GLU A 67 10.41 -20.63 -8.45
C GLU A 67 10.39 -20.82 -9.96
N LYS A 68 9.25 -20.48 -10.58
CA LYS A 68 9.03 -20.58 -12.03
C LYS A 68 9.11 -19.19 -12.66
N HIS A 69 9.60 -19.13 -13.90
CA HIS A 69 9.68 -17.89 -14.65
C HIS A 69 8.28 -17.52 -15.17
N PRO A 70 7.65 -16.43 -14.66
CA PRO A 70 6.34 -16.02 -15.14
C PRO A 70 6.44 -15.41 -16.55
N SER A 71 5.37 -15.54 -17.31
CA SER A 71 5.12 -14.70 -18.48
C SER A 71 4.97 -13.23 -18.07
N GLN A 72 5.03 -12.32 -19.05
CA GLN A 72 4.85 -10.90 -18.77
C GLN A 72 3.44 -10.58 -18.25
N GLU A 73 2.42 -11.32 -18.70
CA GLU A 73 1.04 -11.18 -18.22
C GLU A 73 0.92 -11.61 -16.76
N GLU A 74 1.47 -12.77 -16.40
CA GLU A 74 1.51 -13.25 -15.01
C GLU A 74 2.29 -12.30 -14.11
N ALA A 75 3.46 -11.81 -14.55
CA ALA A 75 4.22 -10.81 -13.82
C ALA A 75 3.42 -9.52 -13.58
N THR A 76 2.69 -9.06 -14.61
CA THR A 76 1.82 -7.89 -14.50
C THR A 76 0.68 -8.12 -13.52
N ALA A 77 0.06 -9.30 -13.54
CA ALA A 77 -0.98 -9.68 -12.59
C ALA A 77 -0.44 -9.71 -11.15
N MET A 78 0.76 -10.27 -10.92
CA MET A 78 1.42 -10.27 -9.61
C MET A 78 1.68 -8.85 -9.10
N PHE A 79 2.19 -7.95 -9.94
CA PHE A 79 2.41 -6.55 -9.54
C PHE A 79 1.10 -5.83 -9.22
N ASN A 80 0.06 -5.98 -10.04
CA ASN A 80 -1.25 -5.41 -9.74
C ASN A 80 -1.83 -5.96 -8.43
N ASN A 81 -1.61 -7.25 -8.13
CA ASN A 81 -2.02 -7.82 -6.86
C ASN A 81 -1.33 -7.13 -5.67
N ILE A 82 -0.02 -6.87 -5.76
CA ILE A 82 0.70 -6.08 -4.73
C ILE A 82 0.05 -4.70 -4.54
N LEU A 83 -0.25 -3.99 -5.64
CA LEU A 83 -0.89 -2.66 -5.58
C LEU A 83 -2.23 -2.71 -4.82
N ASN A 84 -3.08 -3.68 -5.18
CA ASN A 84 -4.42 -3.84 -4.62
C ASN A 84 -4.38 -4.22 -3.13
N ILE A 85 -3.45 -5.11 -2.74
CA ILE A 85 -3.30 -5.56 -1.35
C ILE A 85 -2.79 -4.42 -0.47
N LEU A 86 -1.84 -3.61 -0.97
CA LEU A 86 -1.34 -2.44 -0.26
C LEU A 86 -2.44 -1.39 -0.04
N GLU A 87 -3.21 -1.07 -1.08
CA GLU A 87 -4.36 -0.15 -1.00
C GLU A 87 -5.40 -0.65 0.03
N LYS A 88 -5.69 -1.95 0.01
CA LYS A 88 -6.60 -2.57 0.99
C LYS A 88 -6.04 -2.51 2.41
N ASN A 89 -4.75 -2.83 2.59
CA ASN A 89 -4.12 -2.89 3.91
C ASN A 89 -3.84 -1.50 4.51
N SER A 90 -3.72 -0.46 3.67
CA SER A 90 -3.61 0.94 4.09
C SER A 90 -4.97 1.55 4.43
N HIS A 91 -6.07 0.94 3.98
CA HIS A 91 -7.43 1.49 4.06
C HIS A 91 -7.55 2.84 3.34
N ASN A 92 -6.70 3.08 2.33
CA ASN A 92 -6.69 4.31 1.54
C ASN A 92 -6.72 3.98 0.05
N ARG A 93 -7.84 4.31 -0.61
CA ARG A 93 -8.01 4.10 -2.05
C ARG A 93 -7.13 5.00 -2.92
N GLU A 94 -6.71 6.13 -2.36
CA GLU A 94 -5.84 7.11 -2.99
C GLU A 94 -4.36 6.87 -2.62
N PHE A 95 -4.01 5.67 -2.14
CA PHE A 95 -2.64 5.35 -1.75
C PHE A 95 -1.64 5.68 -2.85
N TRP A 96 -1.92 5.28 -4.09
CA TRP A 96 -1.02 5.47 -5.22
C TRP A 96 -1.01 6.90 -5.80
N ASP A 97 -1.79 7.80 -5.21
CA ASP A 97 -1.74 9.24 -5.49
C ASP A 97 -0.72 9.94 -4.58
N ASN A 98 -0.27 9.27 -3.52
CA ASN A 98 0.65 9.81 -2.52
C ASN A 98 1.99 9.07 -2.46
N TYR A 99 2.08 7.85 -3.01
CA TYR A 99 3.29 7.03 -2.90
C TYR A 99 3.77 6.51 -4.25
N ASN A 100 5.08 6.42 -4.41
CA ASN A 100 5.73 5.77 -5.55
C ASN A 100 6.04 4.30 -5.22
N GLY A 101 5.79 3.41 -6.17
CA GLY A 101 6.01 1.98 -6.07
C GLY A 101 7.14 1.50 -6.96
N TYR A 102 8.11 0.76 -6.40
CA TYR A 102 9.19 0.11 -7.13
C TYR A 102 9.24 -1.37 -6.83
N PHE A 103 9.08 -2.18 -7.86
CA PHE A 103 8.89 -3.62 -7.69
C PHE A 103 9.83 -4.42 -8.58
N ASP A 104 10.25 -5.59 -8.10
CA ASP A 104 10.93 -6.56 -8.94
C ASP A 104 10.50 -8.01 -8.65
N ILE A 105 10.59 -8.84 -9.70
CA ILE A 105 10.47 -10.29 -9.61
C ILE A 105 11.83 -10.88 -9.94
N LYS A 106 12.32 -11.74 -9.05
CA LYS A 106 13.57 -12.49 -9.20
C LYS A 106 13.32 -13.99 -9.32
N SER A 107 14.18 -14.69 -10.05
CA SER A 107 14.37 -16.13 -9.86
C SER A 107 15.71 -16.43 -9.20
N HIS A 108 15.81 -17.62 -8.59
CA HIS A 108 17.06 -18.15 -8.07
C HIS A 108 18.16 -18.32 -9.13
N LYS A 109 17.78 -18.53 -10.40
CA LYS A 109 18.73 -18.89 -11.47
C LYS A 109 19.23 -17.67 -12.27
N THR A 110 18.35 -16.71 -12.54
CA THR A 110 18.62 -15.63 -13.51
C THR A 110 18.65 -14.23 -12.89
N GLY A 111 18.40 -14.10 -11.59
CA GLY A 111 18.35 -12.79 -10.94
C GLY A 111 17.04 -12.07 -11.23
N VAL A 112 17.08 -10.75 -11.43
CA VAL A 112 15.86 -9.96 -11.73
C VAL A 112 15.38 -10.27 -13.13
N ILE A 113 14.12 -10.64 -13.25
CA ILE A 113 13.47 -10.99 -14.51
C ILE A 113 12.52 -9.89 -14.95
N TYR A 114 11.74 -9.35 -14.03
CA TYR A 114 10.84 -8.23 -14.30
C TYR A 114 11.06 -7.13 -13.29
N LYS A 115 10.87 -5.90 -13.75
CA LYS A 115 10.74 -4.71 -12.92
C LYS A 115 9.39 -4.08 -13.17
N ALA A 116 8.84 -3.45 -12.16
CA ALA A 116 7.68 -2.60 -12.32
C ALA A 116 7.81 -1.30 -11.53
N THR A 117 7.21 -0.24 -12.07
CA THR A 117 7.16 1.07 -11.43
C THR A 117 5.73 1.61 -11.47
N LYS A 118 5.20 2.00 -10.31
CA LYS A 118 3.96 2.78 -10.19
C LYS A 118 4.35 4.16 -9.69
N ILE A 119 4.35 5.15 -10.57
CA ILE A 119 4.65 6.54 -10.20
C ILE A 119 3.33 7.28 -9.99
N ILE A 120 3.33 8.27 -9.10
CA ILE A 120 2.17 9.15 -8.87
C ILE A 120 1.67 9.72 -10.21
N GLY A 121 0.37 9.62 -10.44
CA GLY A 121 -0.29 10.07 -11.68
C GLY A 121 0.05 9.27 -12.95
N LYS A 122 0.75 8.13 -12.83
CA LYS A 122 1.07 7.25 -13.97
C LYS A 122 0.57 5.83 -13.72
N ASP A 123 0.23 5.14 -14.82
CA ASP A 123 -0.11 3.73 -14.77
C ASP A 123 1.10 2.87 -14.37
N LEU A 124 0.83 1.64 -13.92
CA LEU A 124 1.85 0.64 -13.66
C LEU A 124 2.59 0.32 -14.95
N LYS A 125 3.91 0.54 -14.97
CA LYS A 125 4.78 0.15 -16.07
C LYS A 125 5.56 -1.10 -15.69
N VAL A 126 5.42 -2.17 -16.48
CA VAL A 126 6.16 -3.44 -16.30
C VAL A 126 7.17 -3.59 -17.44
N THR A 127 8.40 -3.96 -17.11
CA THR A 127 9.48 -4.16 -18.10
C THR A 127 10.23 -5.45 -17.81
N PRO A 128 10.47 -6.31 -18.82
CA PRO A 128 11.41 -7.43 -18.68
C PRO A 128 12.84 -6.90 -18.52
N LYS A 129 13.72 -7.71 -17.93
CA LYS A 129 15.11 -7.36 -17.62
C LYS A 129 16.12 -8.23 -18.35
#